data_AF-A0A7S4URG0-F1
#
_entry.id   AF-A0A7S4URG0-F1
#
_cell.length_a   1.000
_cell.length_b   1.000
_cell.length_c   1.000
_cell.angle_alpha   90.00
_cell.angle_beta   90.00
_cell.angle_gamma   90.00
#
_symmetry.space_group_name_H-M   'P 1'
#
loop_
_entity.id
_entity.type
_entity.pdbx_description
1 polymer ?
#
loop_
_entity_poly.entity_id
_entity_poly.type
_entity_poly.pdbx_seq_one_letter_code
_entity_poly.pdbx_strand_id
1 'polypeptide(L)'
;VPEGWRQAVKETRSGRRLVVFMAPPELGGRLCYRMTDVERLLGHRLEGVRRKRTKGTPPSSAGSKRPAHWPSSVEACPTPWTRWLPEGWAQVVKVTSGGKRCVCWVSPATLDGKLYYRKRDIERLLGRKLGDGRQDQASGGGQPPGQGIHPGVVERGLTSQLKPKARAKAKPRCASQPSEAEIIRKAKALVLGLLRINSNQTGGTRLYLDHVGKLRITTESLRNPRMRTKLRRLIDRMERVGRCNTPGTFKVFSPFMLRALGGTREEVEEAYEQYPPCRPAIVCQTKETRRAYYQARGVFSAGVRKDAETSARLRGVKRPSPTVKPPKRFCALDEGGRAGHAE
;
A
#
# COMPACT_ATOMS: atom_id res chain seq x y z
N VAL A 1 -15.86 -31.40 13.76
CA VAL A 1 -15.76 -31.96 12.39
C VAL A 1 -17.15 -32.48 12.09
N PRO A 2 -17.75 -32.18 10.93
CA PRO A 2 -19.09 -32.68 10.59
C PRO A 2 -19.15 -34.20 10.68
N GLU A 3 -20.32 -34.76 10.92
CA GLU A 3 -20.51 -36.20 11.00
C GLU A 3 -20.06 -36.88 9.69
N GLY A 4 -19.41 -38.04 9.80
CA GLY A 4 -18.82 -38.76 8.65
C GLY A 4 -17.46 -38.24 8.16
N TRP A 5 -17.07 -37.01 8.50
CA TRP A 5 -15.77 -36.46 8.07
C TRP A 5 -14.63 -36.95 8.97
N ARG A 6 -13.48 -37.29 8.36
CA ARG A 6 -12.27 -37.69 9.09
C ARG A 6 -11.25 -36.55 9.11
N GLN A 7 -10.65 -36.30 10.27
CA GLN A 7 -9.52 -35.36 10.39
C GLN A 7 -8.21 -36.15 10.31
N ALA A 8 -7.30 -35.72 9.44
CA ALA A 8 -5.98 -36.31 9.31
C ALA A 8 -4.90 -35.22 9.37
N VAL A 9 -3.66 -35.63 9.60
CA VAL A 9 -2.50 -34.73 9.55
C VAL A 9 -1.65 -35.13 8.35
N LYS A 10 -1.46 -34.21 7.41
CA LYS A 10 -0.61 -34.39 6.24
C LYS A 10 0.68 -33.61 6.43
N GLU A 11 1.81 -34.30 6.33
CA GLU A 11 3.11 -33.65 6.29
C GLU A 11 3.40 -33.14 4.88
N THR A 12 3.82 -31.89 4.78
CA THR A 12 4.20 -31.25 3.52
C THR A 12 5.66 -31.55 3.18
N ARG A 13 6.05 -31.34 1.92
CA ARG A 13 7.46 -31.45 1.50
C ARG A 13 8.43 -30.56 2.29
N SER A 14 7.92 -29.53 2.97
CA SER A 14 8.72 -28.65 3.84
C SER A 14 8.74 -29.09 5.31
N GLY A 15 8.30 -30.31 5.64
CA GLY A 15 8.20 -30.82 7.02
C GLY A 15 7.10 -30.16 7.87
N ARG A 16 6.24 -29.32 7.30
CA ARG A 16 5.12 -28.72 8.04
C ARG A 16 3.96 -29.70 8.09
N ARG A 17 3.43 -29.92 9.29
CA ARG A 17 2.23 -30.73 9.54
C ARG A 17 0.97 -29.87 9.36
N LEU A 18 0.11 -30.24 8.42
CA LEU A 18 -1.16 -29.58 8.16
C LEU A 18 -2.31 -30.49 8.57
N VAL A 19 -3.30 -29.93 9.27
CA VAL A 19 -4.58 -30.61 9.50
C VAL A 19 -5.39 -30.56 8.21
N VAL A 20 -5.81 -31.71 7.72
CA VAL A 20 -6.68 -31.86 6.55
C VAL A 20 -7.95 -32.60 6.95
N PHE A 21 -9.04 -32.33 6.25
CA PHE A 21 -10.33 -32.99 6.43
C PHE A 21 -10.62 -33.86 5.20
N MET A 22 -10.86 -35.15 5.40
CA MET A 22 -11.33 -36.05 4.33
C MET A 22 -12.84 -36.08 4.34
N ALA A 23 -13.41 -35.75 3.18
CA ALA A 23 -14.83 -35.94 2.92
C ALA A 23 -15.15 -37.45 2.92
N PRO A 24 -16.35 -37.85 3.35
CA PRO A 24 -16.76 -39.24 3.31
C PRO A 24 -16.94 -39.72 1.86
N PRO A 25 -16.99 -41.04 1.61
CA PRO A 25 -17.01 -41.62 0.26
C PRO A 25 -18.18 -41.14 -0.60
N GLU A 26 -19.32 -40.83 0.01
CA GLU A 26 -20.53 -40.33 -0.67
C GLU A 26 -20.31 -38.93 -1.27
N LEU A 27 -19.35 -38.18 -0.74
CA LEU A 27 -18.89 -36.89 -1.26
C LEU A 27 -17.59 -37.02 -2.09
N GLY A 28 -17.25 -38.24 -2.49
CA GLY A 28 -16.13 -38.56 -3.37
C GLY A 28 -14.75 -38.57 -2.70
N GLY A 29 -14.67 -38.70 -1.37
CA GLY A 29 -13.38 -38.92 -0.68
C GLY A 29 -12.38 -37.77 -0.78
N ARG A 30 -12.85 -36.54 -1.06
CA ARG A 30 -11.98 -35.39 -1.36
C ARG A 30 -11.24 -34.89 -0.11
N LEU A 31 -9.97 -34.50 -0.29
CA LEU A 31 -9.16 -33.84 0.73
C LEU A 31 -9.41 -32.32 0.75
N CYS A 32 -9.80 -31.80 1.92
CA CYS A 32 -10.02 -30.39 2.18
C CYS A 32 -8.92 -29.83 3.10
N TYR A 33 -8.30 -28.72 2.69
CA TYR A 33 -7.21 -28.10 3.45
C TYR A 33 -7.70 -26.94 4.32
N ARG A 34 -8.91 -26.42 4.06
CA ARG A 34 -9.54 -25.34 4.83
C ARG A 34 -10.97 -25.71 5.18
N MET A 35 -11.45 -25.20 6.31
CA MET A 35 -12.86 -25.38 6.71
C MET A 35 -13.84 -24.80 5.67
N THR A 36 -13.44 -23.76 4.94
CA THR A 36 -14.25 -23.20 3.84
C THR A 36 -14.47 -24.17 2.69
N ASP A 37 -13.56 -25.13 2.49
CA ASP A 37 -13.69 -26.14 1.44
C ASP A 37 -14.72 -27.21 1.87
N VAL A 38 -14.75 -27.51 3.18
CA VAL A 38 -15.78 -28.36 3.81
C VAL A 38 -17.16 -27.73 3.68
N GLU A 39 -17.30 -26.44 4.04
CA GLU A 39 -18.57 -25.70 3.89
C GLU A 39 -19.06 -25.67 2.43
N ARG A 40 -18.14 -25.53 1.47
CA ARG A 40 -18.49 -25.54 0.05
C ARG A 40 -19.00 -26.91 -0.40
N LEU A 41 -18.39 -28.00 0.06
CA LEU A 41 -18.83 -29.36 -0.28
C LEU A 41 -20.16 -29.72 0.37
N LEU A 42 -20.46 -29.19 1.55
CA LEU A 42 -21.74 -29.40 2.23
C LEU A 42 -22.87 -28.52 1.70
N GLY A 43 -22.58 -27.50 0.89
CA GLY A 43 -23.58 -26.58 0.32
C GLY A 43 -24.21 -25.63 1.35
N HIS A 44 -23.79 -25.68 2.61
CA HIS A 44 -24.26 -24.80 3.67
C HIS A 44 -23.13 -24.45 4.64
N ARG A 45 -23.30 -23.35 5.36
CA ARG A 45 -22.32 -22.87 6.34
C ARG A 45 -22.47 -23.66 7.63
N LEU A 46 -21.36 -24.16 8.18
CA LEU A 46 -21.36 -24.85 9.46
C LEU A 46 -21.52 -23.84 10.60
N GLU A 47 -22.74 -23.71 11.12
CA GLU A 47 -22.99 -22.92 12.33
C GLU A 47 -22.36 -23.60 13.56
N GLY A 48 -21.89 -22.82 14.53
CA GLY A 48 -21.36 -23.37 15.79
C GLY A 48 -19.89 -23.78 15.79
N VAL A 49 -19.17 -23.76 14.67
CA VAL A 49 -17.69 -23.88 14.65
C VAL A 49 -17.05 -22.55 15.07
N ARG A 50 -17.36 -22.12 16.30
CA ARG A 50 -16.69 -21.01 16.97
C ARG A 50 -15.25 -21.47 17.17
N ARG A 51 -14.31 -20.91 16.41
CA ARG A 51 -12.86 -21.19 16.51
C ARG A 51 -12.47 -21.16 17.99
N LYS A 52 -12.36 -22.33 18.65
CA LYS A 52 -11.82 -22.44 20.01
C LYS A 52 -10.37 -21.99 19.93
N ARG A 53 -10.17 -20.72 20.25
CA ARG A 53 -8.86 -20.08 20.27
C ARG A 53 -8.09 -20.72 21.42
N THR A 54 -6.94 -21.28 21.10
CA THR A 54 -6.04 -21.91 22.07
C THR A 54 -5.68 -20.93 23.19
N LYS A 55 -5.75 -21.49 24.40
CA LYS A 55 -5.49 -20.96 25.75
C LYS A 55 -4.39 -19.88 25.81
N GLY A 56 -4.70 -18.77 26.47
CA GLY A 56 -3.80 -17.61 26.65
C GLY A 56 -4.50 -16.24 26.61
N THR A 57 -5.84 -16.21 26.60
CA THR A 57 -6.61 -14.96 26.72
C THR A 57 -6.81 -14.68 28.21
N PRO A 58 -6.34 -13.55 28.76
CA PRO A 58 -6.77 -13.10 30.09
C PRO A 58 -8.31 -12.98 30.10
N PRO A 59 -8.98 -13.18 31.24
CA PRO A 59 -10.43 -13.29 31.31
C PRO A 59 -11.08 -12.13 30.54
N SER A 60 -11.76 -12.48 29.45
CA SER A 60 -12.67 -11.59 28.74
C SER A 60 -13.65 -11.08 29.78
N SER A 61 -13.57 -9.79 30.10
CA SER A 61 -14.38 -9.11 31.10
C SER A 61 -15.83 -8.95 30.61
N ALA A 62 -16.55 -10.07 30.46
CA ALA A 62 -17.89 -10.14 29.92
C ALA A 62 -18.98 -9.48 30.80
N GLY A 63 -18.59 -8.69 31.81
CA GLY A 63 -19.47 -7.90 32.67
C GLY A 63 -18.90 -6.55 33.11
N SER A 64 -17.72 -6.14 32.64
CA SER A 64 -17.16 -4.84 32.99
C SER A 64 -17.94 -3.75 32.25
N LYS A 65 -18.72 -2.95 33.00
CA LYS A 65 -19.46 -1.79 32.47
C LYS A 65 -18.53 -0.92 31.63
N ARG A 66 -18.99 -0.50 30.46
CA ARG A 66 -18.26 0.45 29.59
C ARG A 66 -17.90 1.69 30.41
N PRO A 67 -16.61 2.09 30.48
CA PRO A 67 -16.23 3.31 31.18
C PRO A 67 -16.98 4.53 30.65
N ALA A 68 -17.40 5.43 31.55
CA ALA A 68 -18.25 6.58 31.20
C ALA A 68 -17.61 7.54 30.18
N HIS A 69 -16.28 7.62 30.15
CA HIS A 69 -15.53 8.49 29.23
C HIS A 69 -15.39 7.91 27.81
N TRP A 70 -15.83 6.67 27.55
CA TRP A 70 -15.75 6.10 26.22
C TRP A 70 -16.85 6.66 25.31
N PRO A 71 -16.56 6.98 24.05
CA PRO A 71 -17.57 7.35 23.08
C PRO A 71 -18.65 6.27 22.95
N SER A 72 -19.91 6.67 22.79
CA SER A 72 -21.05 5.73 22.72
C SER A 72 -20.96 4.75 21.54
N SER A 73 -20.22 5.10 20.49
CA SER A 73 -20.06 4.33 19.25
C SER A 73 -18.99 3.24 19.31
N VAL A 74 -18.36 2.98 20.47
CA VAL A 74 -17.28 2.00 20.57
C VAL A 74 -17.61 0.86 21.52
N GLU A 75 -17.10 -0.32 21.17
CA GLU A 75 -17.23 -1.57 21.91
C GLU A 75 -15.86 -2.05 22.39
N ALA A 76 -15.80 -2.78 23.50
CA ALA A 76 -14.56 -3.41 23.95
C ALA A 76 -14.01 -4.37 22.88
N CYS A 77 -12.70 -4.34 22.63
CA CYS A 77 -12.10 -5.18 21.60
C CYS A 77 -11.96 -6.63 22.08
N PRO A 78 -12.48 -7.65 21.35
CA PRO A 78 -12.35 -9.05 21.75
C PRO A 78 -10.95 -9.63 21.45
N THR A 79 -10.03 -8.85 20.88
CA THR A 79 -8.68 -9.31 20.59
C THR A 79 -7.78 -9.17 21.80
N PRO A 80 -6.71 -9.99 21.92
CA PRO A 80 -5.71 -9.84 22.96
C PRO A 80 -5.19 -8.41 23.03
N TRP A 81 -4.90 -7.96 24.25
CA TRP A 81 -4.35 -6.63 24.50
C TRP A 81 -3.06 -6.40 23.73
N THR A 82 -2.95 -5.20 23.18
CA THR A 82 -1.78 -4.80 22.43
C THR A 82 -0.64 -4.41 23.38
N ARG A 83 0.42 -5.22 23.44
CA ARG A 83 1.54 -5.07 24.42
C ARG A 83 2.27 -3.72 24.39
N TRP A 84 2.24 -3.00 23.28
CA TRP A 84 2.90 -1.70 23.18
C TRP A 84 2.07 -0.54 23.71
N LEU A 85 0.78 -0.79 23.97
CA LEU A 85 -0.13 0.24 24.45
C LEU A 85 0.20 0.57 25.91
N PRO A 86 0.39 1.84 26.27
CA PRO A 86 0.68 2.22 27.65
C PRO A 86 -0.45 1.82 28.59
N GLU A 87 -0.13 1.75 29.88
CA GLU A 87 -1.13 1.54 30.92
C GLU A 87 -2.19 2.66 30.93
N GLY A 88 -3.43 2.30 31.28
CA GLY A 88 -4.59 3.22 31.32
C GLY A 88 -5.24 3.52 29.97
N TRP A 89 -4.58 3.25 28.84
CA TRP A 89 -5.21 3.29 27.52
C TRP A 89 -6.16 2.12 27.35
N ALA A 90 -7.12 2.21 26.45
CA ALA A 90 -8.04 1.12 26.12
C ALA A 90 -8.01 0.73 24.64
N GLN A 91 -8.08 -0.56 24.35
CA GLN A 91 -8.25 -1.09 22.99
C GLN A 91 -9.74 -1.37 22.71
N VAL A 92 -10.29 -0.72 21.70
CA VAL A 92 -11.73 -0.78 21.36
C VAL A 92 -11.95 -1.11 19.89
N VAL A 93 -13.19 -1.44 19.52
CA VAL A 93 -13.64 -1.61 18.14
C VAL A 93 -14.69 -0.57 17.83
N LYS A 94 -14.54 0.11 16.70
CA LYS A 94 -15.52 1.04 16.14
C LYS A 94 -16.07 0.50 14.83
N VAL A 95 -17.38 0.58 14.65
CA VAL A 95 -18.03 0.34 13.35
C VAL A 95 -17.92 1.63 12.53
N THR A 96 -17.21 1.56 11.40
CA THR A 96 -17.12 2.69 10.46
C THR A 96 -18.46 2.91 9.75
N SER A 97 -18.68 4.08 9.16
CA SER A 97 -19.90 4.38 8.39
C SER A 97 -20.18 3.39 7.25
N GLY A 98 -19.15 2.71 6.74
CA GLY A 98 -19.29 1.63 5.75
C GLY A 98 -19.52 0.23 6.33
N GLY A 99 -19.92 0.12 7.61
CA GLY A 99 -20.20 -1.16 8.28
C GLY A 99 -18.96 -2.00 8.65
N LYS A 100 -17.75 -1.53 8.33
CA LYS A 100 -16.52 -2.26 8.64
C LYS A 100 -16.08 -1.98 10.07
N ARG A 101 -15.73 -3.04 10.82
CA ARG A 101 -15.14 -2.96 12.16
C ARG A 101 -13.66 -2.59 12.07
N CYS A 102 -13.24 -1.57 12.79
CA CYS A 102 -11.84 -1.13 12.88
C CYS A 102 -11.41 -1.14 14.36
N VAL A 103 -10.19 -1.63 14.63
CA VAL A 103 -9.58 -1.52 15.97
C VAL A 103 -9.08 -0.09 16.16
N CYS A 104 -9.40 0.49 17.30
CA CYS A 104 -9.00 1.83 17.69
C CYS A 104 -8.51 1.81 19.14
N TRP A 105 -7.89 2.91 19.57
CA TRP A 105 -7.41 3.07 20.94
C TRP A 105 -8.01 4.32 21.57
N VAL A 106 -8.43 4.24 22.82
CA VAL A 106 -8.99 5.35 23.60
C VAL A 106 -7.95 5.77 24.63
N SER A 107 -7.64 7.05 24.68
CA SER A 107 -6.76 7.60 25.72
C SER A 107 -7.43 7.56 27.10
N PRO A 108 -6.66 7.51 28.19
CA PRO A 108 -7.23 7.54 29.53
C PRO A 108 -8.04 8.82 29.78
N ALA A 109 -8.98 8.75 30.71
CA ALA A 109 -9.79 9.89 31.15
C ALA A 109 -8.94 11.05 31.69
N THR A 110 -7.78 10.75 32.27
CA THR A 110 -6.83 11.76 32.78
C THR A 110 -6.17 12.60 31.69
N LEU A 111 -6.23 12.15 30.43
CA LEU A 111 -5.65 12.87 29.30
C LEU A 111 -6.73 13.60 28.50
N ASP A 112 -7.57 12.85 27.77
CA ASP A 112 -8.64 13.44 26.97
C ASP A 112 -9.76 12.48 26.54
N GLY A 113 -9.66 11.16 26.79
CA GLY A 113 -10.68 10.19 26.37
C GLY A 113 -10.92 10.09 24.85
N LYS A 114 -10.00 10.61 24.02
CA LYS A 114 -10.13 10.65 22.56
C LYS A 114 -9.77 9.32 21.90
N LEU A 115 -10.36 9.12 20.72
CA LEU A 115 -10.11 7.96 19.86
C LEU A 115 -8.94 8.20 18.90
N TYR A 116 -8.04 7.24 18.84
CA TYR A 116 -6.89 7.19 17.94
C TYR A 116 -6.97 5.94 17.06
N TYR A 117 -6.70 6.10 15.76
CA TYR A 117 -6.77 5.00 14.78
C TYR A 117 -5.40 4.43 14.42
N ARG A 118 -4.31 5.10 14.81
CA ARG A 118 -2.94 4.71 14.45
C ARG A 118 -2.02 4.88 15.64
N LYS A 119 -1.11 3.91 15.81
CA LYS A 119 -0.01 3.96 16.79
C LYS A 119 0.79 5.26 16.72
N ARG A 120 1.11 5.76 15.51
CA ARG A 120 1.89 6.99 15.29
C ARG A 120 1.24 8.24 15.89
N ASP A 121 -0.09 8.28 15.96
CA ASP A 121 -0.80 9.43 16.52
C ASP A 121 -0.70 9.43 18.05
N ILE A 122 -0.69 8.24 18.67
CA ILE A 122 -0.44 8.04 20.10
C ILE A 122 1.02 8.39 20.45
N GLU A 123 1.99 7.95 19.63
CA GLU A 123 3.40 8.30 19.83
C GLU A 123 3.66 9.80 19.76
N ARG A 124 2.98 10.49 18.84
CA ARG A 124 3.05 11.95 18.75
C ARG A 124 2.46 12.63 19.97
N LEU A 125 1.33 12.13 20.47
CA LEU A 125 0.68 12.64 21.68
C LEU A 125 1.56 12.47 22.92
N LEU A 126 2.22 11.31 23.04
CA LEU A 126 3.07 10.98 24.19
C LEU A 126 4.50 11.55 24.09
N GLY A 127 4.89 12.10 22.94
CA GLY A 127 6.25 12.59 22.70
C GLY A 127 7.33 11.51 22.73
N ARG A 128 6.96 10.22 22.65
CA ARG A 128 7.91 9.09 22.67
C ARG A 128 7.47 7.96 21.75
N LYS A 129 8.43 7.19 21.23
CA LYS A 129 8.15 5.97 20.44
C LYS A 129 7.71 4.83 21.34
N LEU A 130 6.70 4.09 20.92
CA LEU A 130 6.21 2.90 21.62
C LEU A 130 6.87 1.67 20.97
N GLY A 131 7.25 0.66 21.76
CA GLY A 131 7.90 -0.55 21.23
C GLY A 131 7.03 -1.29 20.20
N ASP A 132 7.62 -2.08 19.30
CA ASP A 132 6.84 -2.81 18.27
C ASP A 132 6.23 -4.13 18.77
N GLY A 133 6.40 -4.45 20.06
CA GLY A 133 5.86 -5.67 20.66
C GLY A 133 6.53 -6.96 20.17
N ARG A 134 7.52 -6.88 19.27
CA ARG A 134 8.52 -7.93 19.08
C ARG A 134 9.46 -7.85 20.28
N GLN A 135 9.36 -8.85 21.16
CA GLN A 135 10.24 -9.00 22.31
C GLN A 135 11.70 -9.06 21.84
N ASP A 136 12.44 -7.98 22.05
CA ASP A 136 13.88 -8.04 22.26
C ASP A 136 14.10 -8.66 23.66
N GLN A 137 13.83 -9.96 23.78
CA GLN A 137 14.13 -10.76 24.97
C GLN A 137 15.54 -11.37 24.92
N ALA A 138 16.47 -10.77 24.16
CA ALA A 138 17.82 -11.29 23.96
C ALA A 138 18.92 -10.43 24.62
N SER A 139 18.61 -9.57 25.59
CA SER A 139 19.64 -8.81 26.31
C SER A 139 19.34 -8.71 27.79
N GLY A 140 19.39 -9.86 28.47
CA GLY A 140 19.69 -9.89 29.89
C GLY A 140 21.15 -9.46 30.09
N GLY A 141 21.35 -8.21 30.46
CA GLY A 141 22.61 -7.67 30.96
C GLY A 141 22.26 -6.72 32.10
N GLY A 142 22.32 -7.22 33.33
CA GLY A 142 22.03 -6.44 34.52
C GLY A 142 23.06 -5.34 34.74
N GLN A 143 22.60 -4.16 35.10
CA GLN A 143 23.43 -3.13 35.68
C GLN A 143 22.75 -2.69 37.00
N PRO A 144 23.46 -2.79 38.15
CA PRO A 144 22.85 -2.51 39.46
C PRO A 144 22.73 -1.00 39.73
N PRO A 145 21.85 -0.61 40.66
CA PRO A 145 21.65 0.78 41.05
C PRO A 145 22.72 1.22 42.07
N GLY A 146 23.62 2.11 41.64
CA GLY A 146 24.54 2.82 42.52
C GLY A 146 23.89 4.09 43.06
N GLN A 147 23.63 4.09 44.36
CA GLN A 147 23.28 5.26 45.17
C GLN A 147 24.45 6.26 45.19
N GLY A 148 24.12 7.56 45.28
CA GLY A 148 25.10 8.62 45.46
C GLY A 148 24.43 9.98 45.64
N ILE A 149 23.97 10.24 46.86
CA ILE A 149 23.62 11.56 47.37
C ILE A 149 24.93 12.33 47.62
N HIS A 150 25.06 13.56 47.14
CA HIS A 150 25.73 14.64 47.89
C HIS A 150 25.23 16.02 47.42
N PRO A 151 24.87 16.92 48.35
CA PRO A 151 24.66 18.34 48.12
C PRO A 151 25.98 19.11 48.34
N GLY A 152 26.17 20.24 47.66
CA GLY A 152 27.38 21.06 47.87
C GLY A 152 27.42 22.33 47.04
N VAL A 153 26.93 23.40 47.63
CA VAL A 153 27.17 24.80 47.27
C VAL A 153 28.66 25.12 47.34
N VAL A 154 29.30 25.64 46.28
CA VAL A 154 30.36 26.67 46.38
C VAL A 154 30.36 27.58 45.14
N GLU A 155 30.53 28.86 45.46
CA GLU A 155 30.70 30.08 44.68
C GLU A 155 31.75 30.12 43.55
N ARG A 156 31.51 31.12 42.68
CA ARG A 156 32.46 32.04 42.00
C ARG A 156 33.69 31.46 41.29
N GLY A 157 33.68 31.67 39.98
CA GLY A 157 34.88 31.63 39.16
C GLY A 157 34.63 32.20 37.77
N LEU A 158 34.45 33.52 37.67
CA LEU A 158 34.61 34.26 36.42
C LEU A 158 36.06 34.06 35.93
N THR A 159 36.27 33.13 35.00
CA THR A 159 37.46 33.16 34.14
C THR A 159 37.01 33.22 32.69
N SER A 160 37.04 34.46 32.20
CA SER A 160 37.06 34.83 30.79
C SER A 160 38.22 34.12 30.09
N GLN A 161 37.93 32.99 29.45
CA GLN A 161 38.80 32.36 28.46
C GLN A 161 38.08 32.44 27.11
N LEU A 162 38.40 33.51 26.38
CA LEU A 162 38.02 33.72 24.98
C LEU A 162 38.55 32.56 24.14
N LYS A 163 37.68 31.57 23.86
CA LYS A 163 37.98 30.50 22.91
C LYS A 163 38.21 31.10 21.51
N PRO A 164 39.26 30.66 20.79
CA PRO A 164 39.55 31.15 19.46
C PRO A 164 38.36 30.88 18.53
N LYS A 165 37.93 31.93 17.82
CA LYS A 165 36.94 31.89 16.74
C LYS A 165 37.29 30.73 15.79
N ALA A 166 36.56 29.63 15.92
CA ALA A 166 36.64 28.51 15.00
C ALA A 166 36.28 29.05 13.61
N ARG A 167 37.31 29.13 12.76
CA ARG A 167 37.29 29.53 11.36
C ARG A 167 36.09 28.84 10.69
N ALA A 168 35.08 29.62 10.32
CA ALA A 168 33.89 29.14 9.63
C ALA A 168 34.34 28.31 8.42
N LYS A 169 34.21 26.98 8.52
CA LYS A 169 34.49 26.08 7.41
C LYS A 169 33.60 26.53 6.25
N ALA A 170 34.23 27.02 5.20
CA ALA A 170 33.56 27.49 4.00
C ALA A 170 32.50 26.46 3.59
N LYS A 171 31.24 26.89 3.51
CA LYS A 171 30.15 26.05 2.97
C LYS A 171 30.66 25.44 1.67
N PRO A 172 30.67 24.10 1.53
CA PRO A 172 31.10 23.47 0.28
C PRO A 172 30.31 24.12 -0.85
N ARG A 173 31.04 24.75 -1.77
CA ARG A 173 30.48 25.45 -2.94
C ARG A 173 29.42 24.55 -3.57
N CYS A 174 28.24 25.13 -3.75
CA CYS A 174 27.05 24.51 -4.32
C CYS A 174 27.40 23.42 -5.33
N ALA A 175 27.10 22.16 -5.00
CA ALA A 175 27.07 21.11 -6.00
C ALA A 175 26.18 21.61 -7.15
N SER A 176 26.74 21.70 -8.35
CA SER A 176 26.01 22.13 -9.54
C SER A 176 24.75 21.28 -9.64
N GLN A 177 23.59 21.92 -9.76
CA GLN A 177 22.35 21.18 -9.87
C GLN A 177 22.40 20.30 -11.13
N PRO A 178 21.91 19.04 -11.05
CA PRO A 178 21.94 18.14 -12.18
C PRO A 178 21.18 18.75 -13.36
N SER A 179 21.68 18.50 -14.56
CA SER A 179 21.02 18.94 -15.79
C SER A 179 19.64 18.27 -15.92
N GLU A 180 18.68 18.92 -16.58
CA GLU A 180 17.34 18.32 -16.75
C GLU A 180 17.41 17.00 -17.55
N ALA A 181 18.31 16.91 -18.53
CA ALA A 181 18.55 15.70 -19.30
C ALA A 181 19.02 14.52 -18.41
N GLU A 182 19.85 14.79 -17.41
CA GLU A 182 20.29 13.79 -16.44
C GLU A 182 19.14 13.32 -15.53
N ILE A 183 18.30 14.25 -15.08
CA ILE A 183 17.10 13.92 -14.28
C ILE A 183 16.15 13.04 -15.09
N ILE A 184 15.92 13.37 -16.37
CA ILE A 184 15.08 12.57 -17.29
C ILE A 184 15.69 11.18 -17.49
N ARG A 185 17.00 11.09 -17.76
CA ARG A 185 17.71 9.81 -17.93
C ARG A 185 17.58 8.93 -16.68
N LYS A 186 17.76 9.52 -15.49
CA LYS A 186 17.59 8.84 -14.21
C LYS A 186 16.15 8.37 -13.99
N ALA A 187 15.16 9.21 -14.33
CA ALA A 187 13.75 8.84 -14.24
C ALA A 187 13.41 7.67 -15.19
N LYS A 188 13.88 7.70 -16.44
CA LYS A 188 13.71 6.59 -17.40
C LYS A 188 14.32 5.29 -16.88
N ALA A 189 15.55 5.34 -16.37
CA ALA A 189 16.22 4.19 -15.76
C ALA A 189 15.44 3.61 -14.57
N LEU A 190 14.85 4.46 -13.72
CA LEU A 190 13.98 4.01 -12.63
C LEU A 190 12.70 3.34 -13.14
N VAL A 191 12.09 3.85 -14.21
CA VAL A 191 10.89 3.23 -14.83
C VAL A 191 11.21 1.87 -15.44
N LEU A 192 12.36 1.73 -16.12
CA LEU A 192 12.83 0.45 -16.64
C LEU A 192 13.19 -0.52 -15.49
N GLY A 193 13.77 -0.01 -14.40
CA GLY A 193 14.03 -0.79 -13.19
C GLY A 193 12.76 -1.41 -12.59
N LEU A 194 11.62 -0.71 -12.62
CA LEU A 194 10.33 -1.24 -12.15
C LEU A 194 9.89 -2.48 -12.94
N LEU A 195 10.21 -2.59 -14.24
CA LEU A 195 9.86 -3.74 -15.07
C LEU A 195 10.61 -5.01 -14.65
N ARG A 196 11.83 -4.86 -14.14
CA ARG A 196 12.68 -5.97 -13.67
C ARG A 196 12.24 -6.54 -12.32
N ILE A 197 11.40 -5.84 -11.57
CA ILE A 197 10.92 -6.31 -10.27
C ILE A 197 9.93 -7.48 -10.48
N ASN A 198 10.30 -8.65 -9.99
CA ASN A 198 9.42 -9.83 -9.97
C ASN A 198 8.57 -9.82 -8.68
N SER A 199 7.29 -10.22 -8.77
CA SER A 199 6.43 -10.40 -7.59
C SER A 199 6.84 -11.54 -6.68
N ASN A 200 7.48 -12.55 -7.27
CA ASN A 200 7.79 -13.79 -6.58
C ASN A 200 9.15 -13.73 -5.87
N GLN A 201 9.94 -12.67 -6.10
CA GLN A 201 11.21 -12.50 -5.40
C GLN A 201 10.98 -12.09 -3.95
N THR A 202 11.79 -12.63 -3.04
CA THR A 202 11.77 -12.25 -1.63
C THR A 202 11.99 -10.75 -1.48
N GLY A 203 11.01 -10.05 -0.88
CA GLY A 203 11.08 -8.60 -0.71
C GLY A 203 10.69 -7.77 -1.94
N GLY A 204 10.12 -8.36 -2.99
CA GLY A 204 9.71 -7.65 -4.22
C GLY A 204 8.83 -6.42 -3.96
N THR A 205 7.92 -6.49 -2.99
CA THR A 205 7.08 -5.35 -2.57
C THR A 205 7.91 -4.20 -2.01
N ARG A 206 8.94 -4.47 -1.20
CA ARG A 206 9.81 -3.43 -0.63
C ARG A 206 10.63 -2.76 -1.72
N LEU A 207 11.20 -3.54 -2.63
CA LEU A 207 11.94 -3.04 -3.79
C LEU A 207 11.06 -2.16 -4.70
N TYR A 208 9.81 -2.58 -4.92
CA TYR A 208 8.84 -1.79 -5.65
C TYR A 208 8.60 -0.42 -4.99
N LEU A 209 8.26 -0.42 -3.70
CA LEU A 209 7.99 0.82 -2.96
C LEU A 209 9.22 1.75 -2.94
N ASP A 210 10.41 1.20 -2.80
CA ASP A 210 11.66 1.95 -2.87
C ASP A 210 11.87 2.60 -4.25
N HIS A 211 11.68 1.84 -5.34
CA HIS A 211 11.78 2.38 -6.70
C HIS A 211 10.74 3.46 -6.99
N VAL A 212 9.49 3.27 -6.56
CA VAL A 212 8.44 4.28 -6.72
C VAL A 212 8.75 5.54 -5.91
N GLY A 213 9.27 5.39 -4.69
CA GLY A 213 9.74 6.52 -3.88
C GLY A 213 10.85 7.32 -4.57
N LYS A 214 11.87 6.63 -5.08
CA LYS A 214 12.97 7.24 -5.86
C LYS A 214 12.45 7.93 -7.13
N LEU A 215 11.51 7.30 -7.84
CA LEU A 215 10.90 7.86 -9.04
C LEU A 215 10.10 9.14 -8.72
N ARG A 216 9.36 9.15 -7.61
CA ARG A 216 8.61 10.33 -7.15
C ARG A 216 9.55 11.50 -6.83
N ILE A 217 10.62 11.25 -6.07
CA ILE A 217 11.64 12.28 -5.76
C ILE A 217 12.25 12.84 -7.04
N THR A 218 12.69 11.95 -7.95
CA THR A 218 13.30 12.35 -9.23
C THR A 218 12.33 13.15 -10.10
N THR A 219 11.04 12.78 -10.09
CA THR A 219 9.99 13.48 -10.85
C THR A 219 9.76 14.90 -10.32
N GLU A 220 9.82 15.11 -9.00
CA GLU A 220 9.64 16.45 -8.41
C GLU A 220 10.78 17.41 -8.78
N SER A 221 11.97 16.86 -9.06
CA SER A 221 13.14 17.62 -9.54
C SER A 221 13.06 18.03 -11.02
N LEU A 222 12.08 17.56 -11.79
CA LEU A 222 11.93 17.96 -13.20
C LEU A 222 11.57 19.44 -13.34
N ARG A 223 12.26 20.15 -14.24
CA ARG A 223 12.01 21.57 -14.49
C ARG A 223 10.73 21.77 -15.30
N ASN A 224 10.44 20.90 -16.26
CA ASN A 224 9.19 20.94 -17.03
C ASN A 224 7.95 20.62 -16.15
N PRO A 225 7.08 21.60 -15.85
CA PRO A 225 5.95 21.42 -14.94
C PRO A 225 4.85 20.50 -15.51
N ARG A 226 4.70 20.45 -16.84
CA ARG A 226 3.71 19.59 -17.51
C ARG A 226 4.12 18.13 -17.38
N MET A 227 5.40 17.83 -17.64
CA MET A 227 5.98 16.50 -17.49
C MET A 227 5.86 16.01 -16.05
N ARG A 228 6.29 16.85 -15.09
CA ARG A 228 6.18 16.58 -13.64
C ARG A 228 4.74 16.27 -13.22
N THR A 229 3.78 17.11 -13.62
CA THR A 229 2.36 16.91 -13.26
C THR A 229 1.80 15.61 -13.84
N LYS A 230 2.17 15.29 -15.09
CA LYS A 230 1.72 14.08 -15.78
C LYS A 230 2.26 12.82 -15.10
N LEU A 231 3.56 12.78 -14.80
CA LEU A 231 4.20 11.68 -14.08
C LEU A 231 3.64 11.52 -12.67
N ARG A 232 3.46 12.61 -11.91
CA ARG A 232 2.84 12.56 -10.58
C ARG A 232 1.46 11.91 -10.62
N ARG A 233 0.62 12.29 -11.60
CA ARG A 233 -0.70 11.66 -11.78
C ARG A 233 -0.63 10.18 -12.13
N LEU A 234 0.36 9.76 -12.93
CA LEU A 234 0.58 8.34 -13.24
C LEU A 234 1.00 7.57 -11.98
N ILE A 235 1.95 8.10 -11.21
CA ILE A 235 2.43 7.50 -9.95
C ILE A 235 1.28 7.39 -8.93
N ASP A 236 0.51 8.46 -8.73
CA ASP A 236 -0.63 8.45 -7.81
C ASP A 236 -1.71 7.43 -8.23
N ARG A 237 -1.96 7.28 -9.55
CA ARG A 237 -2.90 6.27 -10.07
C ARG A 237 -2.36 4.85 -9.87
N MET A 238 -1.07 4.66 -10.13
CA MET A 238 -0.38 3.40 -9.89
C MET A 238 -0.47 2.97 -8.42
N GLU A 239 -0.21 3.87 -7.47
CA GLU A 239 -0.33 3.59 -6.03
C GLU A 239 -1.78 3.31 -5.59
N ARG A 240 -2.76 4.01 -6.16
CA ARG A 240 -4.19 3.72 -5.90
C ARG A 240 -4.60 2.33 -6.38
N VAL A 241 -4.06 1.90 -7.52
CA VAL A 241 -4.24 0.53 -8.02
C VAL A 241 -3.48 -0.48 -7.16
N GLY A 242 -2.35 -0.10 -6.57
CA GLY A 242 -1.48 -0.93 -5.72
C GLY A 242 -2.13 -1.49 -4.44
N ARG A 243 -3.40 -1.20 -4.14
CA ARG A 243 -4.19 -2.04 -3.22
C ARG A 243 -4.45 -3.45 -3.79
N CYS A 244 -4.18 -3.68 -5.08
CA CYS A 244 -4.10 -4.97 -5.73
C CYS A 244 -2.65 -5.46 -5.60
N ASN A 245 -2.41 -6.47 -4.76
CA ASN A 245 -1.09 -6.90 -4.26
C ASN A 245 -0.12 -7.49 -5.31
N THR A 246 -0.32 -7.27 -6.61
CA THR A 246 0.45 -7.96 -7.66
C THR A 246 1.28 -6.98 -8.49
N PRO A 247 2.61 -7.16 -8.48
CA PRO A 247 3.52 -6.39 -9.30
C PRO A 247 3.22 -6.27 -10.78
N GLY A 248 2.49 -7.24 -11.35
CA GLY A 248 2.06 -7.18 -12.74
C GLY A 248 1.16 -5.98 -13.07
N THR A 249 0.31 -5.56 -12.14
CA THR A 249 -0.67 -4.50 -12.41
C THR A 249 -0.01 -3.11 -12.55
N PHE A 250 1.09 -2.86 -11.85
CA PHE A 250 1.77 -1.57 -11.95
C PHE A 250 2.65 -1.43 -13.21
N LYS A 251 3.15 -2.55 -13.76
CA LYS A 251 4.02 -2.52 -14.96
C LYS A 251 3.30 -1.90 -16.16
N VAL A 252 1.97 -2.00 -16.18
CA VAL A 252 1.08 -1.37 -17.18
C VAL A 252 1.30 0.14 -17.29
N PHE A 253 1.78 0.80 -16.24
CA PHE A 253 2.06 2.24 -16.27
C PHE A 253 3.41 2.59 -16.91
N SER A 254 4.36 1.66 -17.01
CA SER A 254 5.73 1.94 -17.46
C SER A 254 5.80 2.51 -18.90
N PRO A 255 5.13 1.93 -19.91
CA PRO A 255 5.12 2.50 -21.27
C PRO A 255 4.59 3.94 -21.31
N PHE A 256 3.58 4.24 -20.49
CA PHE A 256 3.03 5.59 -20.36
C PHE A 256 4.00 6.55 -19.68
N MET A 257 4.71 6.11 -18.65
CA MET A 257 5.73 6.94 -17.98
C MET A 257 6.92 7.22 -18.92
N LEU A 258 7.39 6.23 -19.67
CA LEU A 258 8.45 6.40 -20.68
C LEU A 258 8.03 7.43 -21.74
N ARG A 259 6.84 7.30 -22.33
CA ARG A 259 6.32 8.29 -23.28
C ARG A 259 6.21 9.69 -22.67
N ALA A 260 5.83 9.80 -21.40
CA ALA A 260 5.75 11.09 -20.71
C ALA A 260 7.14 11.74 -20.52
N LEU A 261 8.19 10.94 -20.37
CA LEU A 261 9.58 11.34 -20.24
C LEU A 261 10.29 11.59 -21.58
N GLY A 262 9.57 11.58 -22.71
CA GLY A 262 10.20 11.65 -24.03
C GLY A 262 10.96 10.37 -24.39
N GLY A 263 10.44 9.22 -23.98
CA GLY A 263 10.92 7.91 -24.39
C GLY A 263 10.83 7.71 -25.90
N THR A 264 11.84 7.11 -26.52
CA THR A 264 11.78 6.73 -27.94
C THR A 264 10.78 5.61 -28.16
N ARG A 265 10.44 5.31 -29.42
CA ARG A 265 9.54 4.20 -29.74
C ARG A 265 10.16 2.87 -29.30
N GLU A 266 11.45 2.73 -29.48
CA GLU A 266 12.25 1.54 -29.16
C GLU A 266 12.26 1.29 -27.65
N GLU A 267 12.50 2.33 -26.82
CA GLU A 267 12.44 2.21 -25.35
C GLU A 267 11.05 1.75 -24.87
N VAL A 268 9.99 2.16 -25.57
CA VAL A 268 8.61 1.77 -25.26
C VAL A 268 8.32 0.34 -25.71
N GLU A 269 8.81 -0.07 -26.88
CA GLU A 269 8.68 -1.46 -27.35
C GLU A 269 9.49 -2.43 -26.50
N GLU A 270 10.70 -2.06 -26.08
CA GLU A 270 11.51 -2.83 -25.12
C GLU A 270 10.73 -3.06 -23.81
N ALA A 271 10.02 -2.03 -23.32
CA ALA A 271 9.17 -2.17 -22.15
C ALA A 271 7.99 -3.15 -22.37
N TYR A 272 7.46 -3.23 -23.59
CA TYR A 272 6.44 -4.22 -23.95
C TYR A 272 7.01 -5.63 -24.12
N GLU A 273 8.24 -5.78 -24.58
CA GLU A 273 8.92 -7.07 -24.71
C GLU A 273 9.31 -7.65 -23.35
N GLN A 274 9.85 -6.83 -22.44
CA GLN A 274 10.17 -7.24 -21.08
C GLN A 274 8.93 -7.65 -20.27
N TYR A 275 7.75 -7.11 -20.62
CA TYR A 275 6.50 -7.48 -19.98
C TYR A 275 5.33 -7.50 -20.98
N PRO A 276 5.16 -8.62 -21.72
CA PRO A 276 4.12 -8.75 -22.74
C PRO A 276 2.70 -8.44 -22.28
N PRO A 277 2.28 -8.72 -21.03
CA PRO A 277 0.94 -8.34 -20.56
C PRO A 277 0.67 -6.83 -20.53
N CYS A 278 1.69 -5.96 -20.68
CA CYS A 278 1.49 -4.53 -20.89
C CYS A 278 0.93 -4.19 -22.28
N ARG A 279 1.10 -5.06 -23.28
CA ARG A 279 0.69 -4.76 -24.66
C ARG A 279 -0.82 -4.54 -24.72
N PRO A 280 -1.32 -3.51 -25.43
CA PRO A 280 -2.75 -3.20 -25.47
C PRO A 280 -3.65 -4.38 -25.87
N ALA A 281 -3.18 -5.25 -26.78
CA ALA A 281 -3.89 -6.46 -27.20
C ALA A 281 -4.06 -7.49 -26.06
N ILE A 282 -3.08 -7.58 -25.16
CA ILE A 282 -2.98 -8.60 -24.10
C ILE A 282 -3.48 -8.05 -22.76
N VAL A 283 -3.35 -6.74 -22.51
CA VAL A 283 -3.67 -6.10 -21.22
C VAL A 283 -5.12 -6.29 -20.80
N CYS A 284 -5.99 -6.64 -21.75
CA CYS A 284 -7.40 -6.93 -21.51
C CYS A 284 -7.67 -8.32 -20.92
N GLN A 285 -6.69 -9.21 -20.80
CA GLN A 285 -6.89 -10.57 -20.30
C GLN A 285 -7.36 -10.61 -18.84
N THR A 286 -6.83 -9.75 -17.96
CA THR A 286 -7.29 -9.66 -16.57
C THR A 286 -8.04 -8.36 -16.32
N LYS A 287 -9.04 -8.40 -15.42
CA LYS A 287 -9.84 -7.22 -15.05
C LYS A 287 -8.97 -6.14 -14.42
N GLU A 288 -7.98 -6.54 -13.62
CA GLU A 288 -7.06 -5.67 -12.89
C GLU A 288 -6.12 -4.94 -13.85
N THR A 289 -5.46 -5.67 -14.77
CA THR A 289 -4.57 -5.06 -15.78
C THR A 289 -5.33 -4.14 -16.71
N ARG A 290 -6.53 -4.54 -17.14
CA ARG A 290 -7.43 -3.73 -17.97
C ARG A 290 -7.79 -2.41 -17.28
N ARG A 291 -8.17 -2.48 -16.00
CA ARG A 291 -8.51 -1.30 -15.20
C ARG A 291 -7.30 -0.37 -15.03
N ALA A 292 -6.12 -0.92 -14.77
CA ALA A 292 -4.88 -0.15 -14.64
C ALA A 292 -4.54 0.57 -15.96
N TYR A 293 -4.64 -0.14 -17.08
CA TYR A 293 -4.41 0.40 -18.42
C TYR A 293 -5.30 1.60 -18.73
N TYR A 294 -6.62 1.47 -18.51
CA TYR A 294 -7.55 2.57 -18.76
C TYR A 294 -7.33 3.76 -17.81
N GLN A 295 -6.90 3.51 -16.58
CA GLN A 295 -6.49 4.60 -15.68
C GLN A 295 -5.25 5.34 -16.19
N ALA A 296 -4.22 4.62 -16.65
CA ALA A 296 -3.02 5.22 -17.23
C ALA A 296 -3.34 6.01 -18.52
N ARG A 297 -4.10 5.40 -19.44
CA ARG A 297 -4.58 6.01 -20.68
C ARG A 297 -5.42 7.27 -20.41
N GLY A 298 -6.29 7.24 -19.40
CA GLY A 298 -7.09 8.39 -18.99
C GLY A 298 -6.25 9.61 -18.61
N VAL A 299 -5.08 9.43 -17.99
CA VAL A 299 -4.15 10.54 -17.69
C VAL A 299 -3.63 11.19 -18.97
N PHE A 300 -3.33 10.39 -20.00
CA PHE A 300 -2.85 10.88 -21.29
C PHE A 300 -3.94 11.60 -22.08
N SER A 301 -5.11 11.00 -22.22
CA SER A 301 -6.22 11.58 -22.98
C SER A 301 -6.74 12.88 -22.35
N ALA A 302 -6.74 12.98 -21.02
CA ALA A 302 -7.11 14.22 -20.33
C ALA A 302 -6.12 15.37 -20.59
N GLY A 303 -4.85 15.06 -20.79
CA GLY A 303 -3.82 16.04 -21.16
C GLY A 303 -4.06 16.60 -22.55
N VAL A 304 -4.21 15.71 -23.55
CA VAL A 304 -4.43 16.11 -24.95
C VAL A 304 -5.63 17.04 -25.12
N ARG A 305 -6.74 16.78 -24.42
CA ARG A 305 -7.91 17.66 -24.45
C ARG A 305 -7.61 19.06 -23.91
N LYS A 306 -6.92 19.16 -22.77
CA LYS A 306 -6.55 20.46 -22.18
C LYS A 306 -5.51 21.20 -23.01
N ASP A 307 -4.54 20.49 -23.58
CA ASP A 307 -3.54 21.08 -24.47
C ASP A 307 -4.21 21.61 -25.75
N ALA A 308 -5.14 20.84 -26.34
CA ALA A 308 -5.92 21.29 -27.49
C ALA A 308 -6.80 22.51 -27.16
N GLU A 309 -7.46 22.52 -26.00
CA GLU A 309 -8.25 23.66 -25.51
C GLU A 309 -7.38 24.91 -25.32
N THR A 310 -6.20 24.75 -24.73
CA THR A 310 -5.26 25.85 -24.50
C THR A 310 -4.75 26.39 -25.83
N SER A 311 -4.38 25.52 -26.77
CA SER A 311 -3.94 25.91 -28.12
C SER A 311 -5.05 26.54 -28.95
N ALA A 312 -6.31 26.13 -28.80
CA ALA A 312 -7.46 26.78 -29.45
C ALA A 312 -7.67 28.19 -28.90
N ARG A 313 -7.58 28.35 -27.56
CA ARG A 313 -7.67 29.65 -26.89
C ARG A 313 -6.56 30.61 -27.32
N LEU A 314 -5.32 30.14 -27.40
CA LEU A 314 -4.17 30.96 -27.82
C LEU A 314 -4.28 31.41 -29.29
N ARG A 315 -4.90 30.61 -30.16
CA ARG A 315 -5.11 30.95 -31.57
C ARG A 315 -6.36 31.80 -31.81
N GLY A 316 -7.07 32.23 -30.76
CA GLY A 316 -8.32 32.98 -30.88
C GLY A 316 -9.44 32.20 -31.59
N VAL A 317 -9.30 30.87 -31.75
CA VAL A 317 -10.31 30.04 -32.41
C VAL A 317 -11.49 29.92 -31.46
N LYS A 318 -12.54 30.69 -31.73
CA LYS A 318 -13.83 30.60 -31.02
C LYS A 318 -14.32 29.15 -31.17
N ARG A 319 -14.52 28.46 -30.05
CA ARG A 319 -15.03 27.08 -30.06
C ARG A 319 -16.32 27.04 -30.89
N PRO A 320 -16.46 26.10 -31.84
CA PRO A 320 -17.77 25.82 -32.41
C PRO A 320 -18.70 25.47 -31.25
N SER A 321 -19.82 26.18 -31.14
CA SER A 321 -20.73 26.00 -30.01
C SER A 321 -21.22 24.55 -29.98
N PRO A 322 -21.38 23.92 -28.80
CA PRO A 322 -21.71 22.50 -28.67
C PRO A 322 -23.16 22.15 -29.11
N THR A 323 -23.86 23.03 -29.81
CA THR A 323 -25.28 22.85 -30.19
C THR A 323 -25.51 21.91 -31.36
N VAL A 324 -24.48 21.57 -32.14
CA VAL A 324 -24.63 20.56 -33.20
C VAL A 324 -24.54 19.18 -32.55
N LYS A 325 -25.70 18.61 -32.19
CA LYS A 325 -25.82 17.19 -31.85
C LYS A 325 -25.10 16.41 -32.96
N PRO A 326 -24.08 15.59 -32.63
CA PRO A 326 -23.43 14.78 -33.65
C PRO A 326 -24.51 13.95 -34.33
N PRO A 327 -24.54 13.89 -35.68
CA PRO A 327 -25.51 13.06 -36.38
C PRO A 327 -25.44 11.66 -35.78
N LYS A 328 -26.60 11.10 -35.41
CA LYS A 328 -26.71 9.71 -34.95
C LYS A 328 -26.04 8.87 -36.03
N ARG A 329 -24.81 8.41 -35.78
CA ARG A 329 -24.16 7.42 -36.62
C ARG A 329 -25.03 6.18 -36.50
N PHE A 330 -25.88 5.96 -37.52
CA PHE A 330 -26.49 4.68 -37.78
C PHE A 330 -25.34 3.69 -37.93
N CYS A 331 -25.18 2.80 -36.97
CA CYS A 331 -24.35 1.62 -37.12
C CYS A 331 -25.07 0.72 -38.13
N ALA A 332 -24.88 0.97 -39.42
CA ALA A 332 -25.08 -0.07 -40.42
C ALA A 332 -23.97 -1.09 -40.19
N LEU A 333 -24.35 -2.22 -39.59
CA LEU A 333 -23.55 -3.44 -39.64
C LEU A 333 -23.60 -3.91 -41.09
N ASP A 334 -22.50 -3.70 -41.81
CA ASP A 334 -22.22 -4.40 -43.05
C ASP A 334 -22.00 -5.88 -42.71
N GLU A 335 -23.07 -6.68 -42.81
CA GLU A 335 -22.98 -8.12 -42.95
C GLU A 335 -22.70 -8.42 -44.42
N GLY A 336 -21.42 -8.50 -44.80
CA GLY A 336 -21.07 -8.83 -46.18
C GLY A 336 -19.61 -9.20 -46.34
N GLY A 337 -19.31 -10.50 -46.37
CA GLY A 337 -17.97 -10.97 -46.72
C GLY A 337 -17.62 -12.39 -46.30
N ARG A 338 -18.52 -13.36 -46.52
CA ARG A 338 -18.19 -14.79 -46.53
C ARG A 338 -17.87 -15.18 -47.97
N ALA A 339 -16.59 -15.23 -48.31
CA ALA A 339 -16.05 -15.83 -49.53
C ALA A 339 -14.68 -16.40 -49.14
N GLY A 340 -14.26 -17.60 -49.49
CA GLY A 340 -14.87 -18.70 -50.22
C GLY A 340 -13.86 -19.85 -50.05
N HIS A 341 -14.37 -21.06 -49.81
CA HIS A 341 -13.61 -22.30 -49.87
C HIS A 341 -13.56 -22.75 -51.33
N ALA A 342 -12.35 -22.91 -51.88
CA ALA A 342 -11.95 -23.74 -53.03
C ALA A 342 -10.43 -23.54 -53.16
N GLU A 343 -9.56 -24.53 -53.35
CA GLU A 343 -9.66 -25.98 -53.58
C GLU A 343 -8.35 -26.59 -53.03
#